data_AF-A0A1M6RYQ2-F1
#
_entry.id   AF-A0A1M6RYQ2-F1
#
_cell.length_a   1.000
_cell.length_b   1.000
_cell.length_c   1.000
_cell.angle_alpha   90.00
_cell.angle_beta   90.00
_cell.angle_gamma   90.00
#
_symmetry.space_group_name_H-M   'P 1'
#
loop_
_entity.id
_entity.type
_entity.pdbx_description
1 polymer ?
#
loop_
_entity_poly.entity_id
_entity_poly.type
_entity_poly.pdbx_seq_one_letter_code
_entity_poly.pdbx_strand_id
1 'polypeptide(L)'
;MRWSEENAFRDIKYPLCLKAFRSKKYKYIIQEVWARAILHNFETEIVVNTTIDSGEMKYEYQANYSEAFKICRDFLRIHDGKTILDVEGLIAQNIEAIRPNRIFPRQKRFKLPLSFCYRN
;
A
#
# COMPACT_ATOMS: atom_id res chain seq x y z
N MET A 1 -5.41 -12.91 -13.74
CA MET A 1 -4.71 -13.56 -12.61
C MET A 1 -3.25 -13.14 -12.45
N ARG A 2 -2.41 -13.12 -13.50
CA ARG A 2 -0.99 -12.72 -13.33
C ARG A 2 -0.77 -11.28 -12.81
N TRP A 3 -1.53 -10.33 -13.34
CA TRP A 3 -1.34 -8.90 -13.01
C TRP A 3 -1.71 -8.55 -11.56
N SER A 4 -2.72 -9.23 -10.99
CA SER A 4 -3.11 -9.05 -9.59
C SER A 4 -2.01 -9.53 -8.64
N GLU A 5 -1.34 -10.63 -8.96
CA GLU A 5 -0.20 -11.13 -8.17
C GLU A 5 1.00 -10.16 -8.25
N GLU A 6 1.33 -9.66 -9.44
CA GLU A 6 2.43 -8.69 -9.61
C GLU A 6 2.18 -7.38 -8.84
N ASN A 7 0.93 -6.91 -8.79
CA ASN A 7 0.56 -5.75 -7.97
C ASN A 7 0.69 -6.03 -6.47
N ALA A 8 0.24 -7.20 -5.98
CA ALA A 8 0.42 -7.57 -4.57
C ALA A 8 1.90 -7.58 -4.16
N PHE A 9 2.79 -8.14 -4.99
CA PHE A 9 4.23 -8.10 -4.73
C PHE A 9 4.80 -6.67 -4.72
N ARG A 10 4.33 -5.80 -5.63
CA ARG A 10 4.70 -4.38 -5.63
C ARG A 10 4.26 -3.70 -4.34
N ASP A 11 3.05 -3.99 -3.86
CA ASP A 11 2.44 -3.32 -2.72
C ASP A 11 3.11 -3.76 -1.40
N ILE A 12 3.47 -5.04 -1.29
CA ILE A 12 4.32 -5.54 -0.20
C ILE A 12 5.72 -4.89 -0.27
N LYS A 13 6.28 -4.72 -1.47
CA LYS A 13 7.66 -4.21 -1.64
C LYS A 13 7.80 -2.72 -1.29
N TYR A 14 6.85 -1.91 -1.74
CA TYR A 14 6.97 -0.45 -1.67
C TYR A 14 6.18 0.15 -0.49
N PRO A 15 4.83 0.13 -0.46
CA PRO A 15 4.03 0.52 0.70
C PRO A 15 4.49 -0.13 2.02
N LEU A 16 4.59 -1.46 2.06
CA LEU A 16 4.95 -2.18 3.30
C LEU A 16 6.47 -2.31 3.53
N CYS A 17 7.27 -1.66 2.69
CA CYS A 17 8.72 -1.54 2.84
C CYS A 17 9.49 -2.86 2.90
N LEU A 18 9.11 -3.91 2.16
CA LEU A 18 9.91 -5.17 2.10
C LEU A 18 11.35 -4.96 1.60
N LYS A 19 11.63 -3.83 0.94
CA LYS A 19 13.00 -3.44 0.55
C LYS A 19 13.93 -3.10 1.72
N ALA A 20 13.41 -2.87 2.92
CA ALA A 20 14.17 -2.43 4.09
C ALA A 20 13.78 -3.27 5.32
N PHE A 21 14.63 -4.23 5.67
CA PHE A 21 14.48 -5.03 6.89
C PHE A 21 15.11 -4.31 8.08
N ARG A 22 14.51 -4.44 9.25
CA ARG A 22 15.05 -3.86 10.48
C ARG A 22 16.00 -4.83 11.18
N SER A 23 15.71 -6.11 11.12
CA SER A 23 16.57 -7.14 11.68
C SER A 23 17.74 -7.52 10.77
N LYS A 24 18.85 -7.93 11.40
CA LYS A 24 20.01 -8.54 10.73
C LYS A 24 20.03 -10.07 10.83
N LYS A 25 19.25 -10.65 11.76
CA LYS A 25 19.20 -12.11 11.95
C LYS A 25 18.21 -12.73 10.96
N TYR A 26 18.64 -13.77 10.24
CA TYR A 26 17.82 -14.43 9.21
C TYR A 26 16.44 -14.85 9.70
N LYS A 27 16.35 -15.49 10.88
CA LYS A 27 15.08 -15.90 11.50
C LYS A 27 14.08 -14.74 11.63
N TYR A 28 14.56 -13.57 12.04
CA TYR A 28 13.73 -12.39 12.24
C TYR A 28 13.42 -11.67 10.92
N ILE A 29 14.31 -11.74 9.93
CA ILE A 29 14.00 -11.28 8.57
C ILE A 29 12.83 -12.08 7.99
N ILE A 30 12.83 -13.42 8.14
CA ILE A 30 11.71 -14.26 7.72
C ILE A 30 10.41 -13.80 8.42
N GLN A 31 10.46 -13.56 9.72
CA GLN A 31 9.28 -13.07 10.46
C GLN A 31 8.78 -11.72 9.94
N GLU A 32 9.68 -10.78 9.60
CA GLU A 32 9.29 -9.51 8.99
C GLU A 32 8.62 -9.68 7.62
N VAL A 33 9.10 -10.63 6.80
CA VAL A 33 8.48 -10.95 5.50
C VAL A 33 7.05 -11.46 5.72
N TRP A 34 6.88 -12.44 6.61
CA TRP A 34 5.56 -13.00 6.91
C TRP A 34 4.61 -11.97 7.51
N ALA A 35 5.07 -11.15 8.46
CA ALA A 35 4.26 -10.10 9.06
C ALA A 35 3.72 -9.12 8.01
N ARG A 36 4.55 -8.73 7.03
CA ARG A 36 4.14 -7.85 5.93
C ARG A 36 3.15 -8.52 4.97
N ALA A 37 3.32 -9.82 4.68
CA ALA A 37 2.37 -10.56 3.84
C ALA A 37 1.00 -10.70 4.52
N ILE A 38 0.98 -10.99 5.82
CA ILE A 38 -0.25 -11.06 6.61
C ILE A 38 -0.92 -9.69 6.66
N LEU A 39 -0.16 -8.63 6.92
CA LEU A 39 -0.66 -7.26 6.93
C LEU A 39 -1.29 -6.88 5.58
N HIS A 40 -0.61 -7.17 4.46
CA HIS A 40 -1.17 -6.94 3.13
C HIS A 40 -2.52 -7.63 2.93
N ASN A 41 -2.65 -8.90 3.35
CA ASN A 41 -3.90 -9.64 3.21
C ASN A 41 -5.03 -9.02 4.05
N PHE A 42 -4.72 -8.65 5.30
CA PHE A 42 -5.65 -7.95 6.17
C PHE A 42 -6.13 -6.62 5.55
N GLU A 43 -5.19 -5.79 5.09
CA GLU A 43 -5.50 -4.49 4.50
C GLU A 43 -6.30 -4.62 3.20
N THR A 44 -5.95 -5.61 2.37
CA THR A 44 -6.66 -5.87 1.10
C THR A 44 -8.11 -6.29 1.36
N GLU A 45 -8.34 -7.14 2.36
CA GLU A 45 -9.68 -7.58 2.73
C GLU A 45 -10.56 -6.41 3.20
N ILE A 46 -10.01 -5.51 4.03
CA ILE A 46 -10.72 -4.30 4.46
C ILE A 46 -11.08 -3.42 3.26
N VAL A 47 -10.13 -3.18 2.37
CA VAL A 47 -10.34 -2.34 1.18
C VAL A 47 -11.41 -2.93 0.26
N VAL A 48 -11.43 -4.25 0.07
CA VAL A 48 -12.44 -4.93 -0.75
C VAL A 48 -13.84 -4.81 -0.14
N ASN A 49 -13.94 -4.86 1.19
CA ASN A 49 -15.21 -4.75 1.90
C ASN A 49 -15.69 -3.30 2.05
N THR A 50 -14.81 -2.31 1.84
CA THR A 50 -15.17 -0.89 1.90
C THR A 50 -16.00 -0.49 0.68
N THR A 51 -17.23 -0.03 0.91
CA THR A 51 -18.09 0.50 -0.16
C THR A 51 -17.62 1.90 -0.58
N ILE A 52 -17.34 2.06 -1.86
CA ILE A 52 -17.02 3.37 -2.45
C ILE A 52 -18.27 3.89 -3.15
N ASP A 53 -18.82 4.99 -2.66
CA ASP A 53 -19.94 5.68 -3.32
C ASP A 53 -19.45 6.36 -4.59
N SER A 54 -19.54 5.65 -5.71
CA SER A 54 -19.38 6.20 -7.05
C SER A 54 -20.74 6.73 -7.51
N GLY A 55 -21.06 7.98 -7.19
CA GLY A 55 -22.21 8.69 -7.76
C GLY A 55 -22.04 8.96 -9.27
N GLU A 56 -22.54 10.09 -9.77
CA GLU A 56 -22.34 10.51 -11.17
C GLU A 56 -20.91 11.02 -11.42
N MET A 57 -19.95 10.10 -11.42
CA MET A 57 -18.53 10.39 -11.60
C MET A 57 -18.09 10.11 -13.04
N LYS A 58 -17.14 10.93 -13.55
CA LYS A 58 -16.62 10.81 -14.92
C LYS A 58 -15.86 9.49 -15.20
N TYR A 59 -15.28 8.90 -14.16
CA TYR A 59 -14.49 7.67 -14.25
C TYR A 59 -14.94 6.70 -13.16
N GLU A 60 -14.53 5.44 -13.32
CA GLU A 60 -14.54 4.49 -12.21
C GLU A 60 -13.46 4.88 -11.19
N TYR A 61 -13.76 4.73 -9.91
CA TYR A 61 -12.83 5.04 -8.82
C TYR A 61 -12.52 3.77 -8.05
N GLN A 62 -11.29 3.70 -7.54
CA GLN A 62 -10.83 2.66 -6.62
C GLN A 62 -10.27 3.31 -5.36
N ALA A 63 -10.21 2.58 -4.27
CA ALA A 63 -9.52 3.04 -3.07
C ALA A 63 -8.03 3.26 -3.36
N ASN A 64 -7.47 4.30 -2.73
CA ASN A 64 -6.04 4.52 -2.73
C ASN A 64 -5.37 3.50 -1.79
N TYR A 65 -4.86 2.40 -2.35
CA TYR A 65 -4.18 1.36 -1.58
C TYR A 65 -3.04 1.89 -0.69
N SER A 66 -2.30 2.92 -1.14
CA SER A 66 -1.18 3.46 -0.34
C SER A 66 -1.64 4.21 0.90
N GLU A 67 -2.76 4.93 0.82
CA GLU A 67 -3.37 5.59 1.98
C GLU A 67 -4.14 4.60 2.85
N ALA A 68 -4.89 3.67 2.24
CA ALA A 68 -5.61 2.64 2.96
C ALA A 68 -4.70 1.80 3.88
N PHE A 69 -3.50 1.44 3.40
CA PHE A 69 -2.53 0.70 4.20
C PHE A 69 -2.00 1.52 5.38
N LYS A 70 -1.80 2.83 5.21
CA LYS A 70 -1.42 3.70 6.34
C LYS A 70 -2.53 3.76 7.38
N ILE A 71 -3.78 3.93 6.95
CA ILE A 71 -4.95 3.98 7.84
C ILE A 71 -5.08 2.67 8.61
N CYS A 72 -5.01 1.52 7.93
CA CYS A 72 -5.09 0.20 8.57
C CYS A 72 -3.93 -0.04 9.55
N ARG A 73 -2.72 0.41 9.20
CA ARG A 73 -1.56 0.32 10.09
C ARG A 73 -1.73 1.22 11.32
N ASP A 74 -2.28 2.41 11.16
CA ASP A 74 -2.53 3.32 12.27
C ASP A 74 -3.65 2.78 13.18
N PHE A 75 -4.69 2.17 12.60
CA PHE A 75 -5.70 1.40 13.33
C PHE A 75 -5.07 0.32 14.21
N LEU A 76 -4.20 -0.53 13.65
CA LEU A 76 -3.53 -1.61 14.39
C LEU A 76 -2.57 -1.11 15.48
N ARG A 77 -2.12 0.15 15.42
CA ARG A 77 -1.23 0.77 16.41
C ARG A 77 -1.95 1.40 17.58
N ILE A 78 -3.24 1.70 17.43
CA ILE A 78 -4.05 2.26 18.50
C ILE A 78 -4.29 1.15 19.52
N HIS A 79 -3.77 1.34 20.74
CA HIS A 79 -3.94 0.41 21.86
C HIS A 79 -4.55 1.08 23.11
N ASP A 80 -4.91 2.36 23.01
CA ASP A 80 -5.31 3.18 24.16
C ASP A 80 -6.75 2.93 24.64
N GLY A 81 -7.52 2.12 23.89
CA GLY A 81 -8.90 1.73 24.21
C GLY A 81 -9.94 2.87 24.15
N LYS A 82 -9.51 4.11 23.87
CA LYS A 82 -10.35 5.31 23.84
C LYS A 82 -10.56 5.85 22.42
N THR A 83 -9.52 5.77 21.59
CA THR A 83 -9.55 6.30 20.24
C THR A 83 -10.24 5.30 19.32
N ILE A 84 -11.34 5.72 18.70
CA ILE A 84 -12.05 4.95 17.69
C ILE A 84 -11.68 5.54 16.33
N LEU A 85 -11.21 4.71 15.41
CA LEU A 85 -10.89 5.11 14.04
C LEU A 85 -11.91 4.48 13.11
N ASP A 86 -12.62 5.33 12.37
CA ASP A 86 -13.49 4.90 11.27
C ASP A 86 -12.64 4.55 10.04
N VAL A 87 -12.19 3.30 9.99
CA VAL A 87 -11.27 2.82 8.96
C VAL A 87 -11.94 2.85 7.58
N GLU A 88 -13.16 2.34 7.46
CA GLU A 88 -13.89 2.25 6.20
C GLU A 88 -14.23 3.63 5.65
N GLY A 89 -14.72 4.55 6.51
CA GLY A 89 -15.02 5.92 6.10
C GLY A 89 -13.78 6.69 5.63
N LEU A 90 -12.64 6.53 6.30
CA LEU A 90 -11.38 7.15 5.89
C LEU A 90 -10.83 6.57 4.58
N ILE A 91 -11.00 5.27 4.35
CA ILE A 91 -10.62 4.63 3.08
C ILE A 91 -11.54 5.14 1.95
N ALA A 92 -12.84 5.22 2.19
CA ALA A 92 -13.82 5.71 1.21
C ALA A 92 -13.58 7.18 0.82
N GLN A 93 -13.03 8.00 1.72
CA GLN A 93 -12.61 9.38 1.40
C GLN A 93 -11.37 9.46 0.52
N ASN A 94 -10.51 8.42 0.53
CA ASN A 94 -9.24 8.39 -0.20
C ASN A 94 -9.34 7.50 -1.44
N ILE A 95 -9.90 8.06 -2.52
CA ILE A 95 -10.11 7.35 -3.80
C ILE A 95 -9.26 7.91 -4.94
N GLU A 96 -8.93 7.04 -5.89
CA GLU A 96 -8.19 7.36 -7.11
C GLU A 96 -9.00 6.92 -8.34
N ALA A 97 -9.03 7.77 -9.37
CA ALA A 97 -9.69 7.45 -10.64
C ALA A 97 -8.92 6.40 -11.45
N ILE A 98 -9.60 5.32 -11.84
CA ILE A 98 -9.13 4.35 -12.82
C ILE A 98 -9.24 4.99 -14.22
N ARG A 99 -8.13 5.02 -14.95
CA ARG A 99 -8.07 5.61 -16.30
C ARG A 99 -7.71 4.53 -17.31
N PRO A 100 -8.69 3.77 -17.85
CA PRO A 100 -8.42 2.56 -18.62
C PRO A 100 -7.70 2.80 -19.96
N ASN A 101 -7.70 4.02 -20.52
CA ASN A 101 -7.10 4.31 -21.83
C ASN A 101 -6.08 5.45 -21.77
N ARG A 102 -5.02 5.28 -20.98
CA ARG A 102 -3.99 6.32 -20.86
C ARG A 102 -3.10 6.34 -22.10
N ILE A 103 -3.33 7.30 -22.99
CA ILE A 103 -2.60 7.45 -24.27
C ILE A 103 -1.16 7.96 -24.05
N PHE A 104 -0.95 8.81 -23.05
CA PHE A 104 0.36 9.39 -22.79
C PHE A 104 1.23 8.48 -21.91
N PRO A 105 2.47 8.15 -22.34
CA PRO A 105 3.40 7.40 -21.51
C PRO A 105 3.73 8.20 -20.24
N ARG A 106 3.88 7.49 -19.12
CA ARG A 106 4.35 8.11 -17.87
C ARG A 106 5.74 8.69 -18.15
N GLN A 107 5.94 9.99 -17.93
CA GLN A 107 7.27 10.61 -18.06
C GLN A 107 8.23 9.89 -17.12
N LYS A 108 9.18 9.14 -17.68
CA LYS A 108 10.25 8.50 -16.91
C LYS A 108 11.17 9.62 -16.44
N ARG A 109 11.08 9.98 -15.16
CA ARG A 109 12.07 10.87 -14.55
C ARG A 109 13.43 10.19 -14.64
N PHE A 110 14.37 10.84 -15.30
CA PHE A 110 15.77 10.41 -15.32
C PHE A 110 16.27 10.36 -13.87
N LYS A 111 16.64 9.16 -13.40
CA LYS A 111 17.33 9.02 -12.12
C LYS A 111 18.81 9.16 -12.39
N LEU A 112 19.44 10.16 -11.79
CA LEU A 112 20.89 10.27 -11.80
C LEU A 112 21.49 8.97 -11.21
N PRO A 113 22.57 8.43 -11.80
CA PRO A 113 23.29 7.33 -11.19
C PRO A 113 23.79 7.79 -9.81
N LEU A 114 23.38 7.12 -8.74
CA LEU A 114 24.00 7.32 -7.44
C LEU A 114 25.42 6.77 -7.53
N SER A 115 26.43 7.61 -7.31
CA SER A 115 27.77 7.13 -7.03
C SER A 115 27.74 6.35 -5.71
N PHE A 116 28.39 5.19 -5.68
CA PHE A 116 28.61 4.48 -4.42
C PHE A 116 29.57 5.32 -3.58
N CYS A 117 29.05 6.12 -2.66
CA CYS A 117 29.86 6.76 -1.64
C CYS A 117 30.32 5.70 -0.63
N TYR A 118 31.38 4.97 -0.97
CA TYR A 118 32.12 4.21 0.03
C TYR A 118 32.67 5.22 1.04
N ARG A 119 32.33 5.03 2.32
CA ARG A 119 33.01 5.74 3.42
C ARG A 119 34.37 5.07 3.58
N ASN A 120 35.44 5.85 3.36
CA ASN A 120 36.78 5.49 3.81
C ASN A 120 36.87 5.60 5.33
#